data_AF-A0A086JEQ1-F1
#
_entry.id   AF-A0A086JEQ1-F1
#
_cell.length_a   1.000
_cell.length_b   1.000
_cell.length_c   1.000
_cell.angle_alpha   90.00
_cell.angle_beta   90.00
_cell.angle_gamma   90.00
#
_symmetry.space_group_name_H-M   'P 1'
#
loop_
_entity.id
_entity.type
_entity.pdbx_description
1 polymer ?
#
loop_
_entity_poly.entity_id
_entity_poly.type
_entity_poly.pdbx_seq_one_letter_code
_entity_poly.pdbx_strand_id
1 'polypeptide(L)'
;DTFFTFAEAKEVLSRYLKAAEEERKAESNSSEKMPCGKEMRRDEVAVDAVLKDALLTRDELATSKGSEEFSMKKEEIFSRWQAALQPCHIIVPAGAPKNLDVSTLKVHKGTCPPVKISVEDRFGGRKHITHVVGVHVFLLDPKTVAEYLQKKLAAAASTYALPGQKVQAAISIQGNMAAAVADALISHFKLDRKYVVVEQKKSKAGSRK
;
A
#
# COMPACT_ATOMS: atom_id res chain seq x y z
N ASP A 1 -5.79 12.07 -14.04
CA ASP A 1 -4.90 11.20 -13.25
C ASP A 1 -4.60 9.94 -14.03
N THR A 2 -3.32 9.68 -14.28
CA THR A 2 -2.87 8.44 -14.94
C THR A 2 -2.42 7.48 -13.86
N PHE A 3 -2.97 6.26 -13.87
CA PHE A 3 -2.59 5.21 -12.94
C PHE A 3 -1.81 4.14 -13.69
N PHE A 4 -0.80 3.60 -13.04
CA PHE A 4 0.05 2.56 -13.61
C PHE A 4 0.04 1.35 -12.69
N THR A 5 -0.05 0.17 -13.28
CA THR A 5 0.37 -1.06 -12.61
C THR A 5 1.89 -1.09 -12.49
N PHE A 6 2.43 -1.88 -11.55
CA PHE A 6 3.88 -2.02 -11.41
C PHE A 6 4.54 -2.57 -12.69
N ALA A 7 3.83 -3.37 -13.48
CA ALA A 7 4.33 -3.91 -14.75
C ALA A 7 4.42 -2.81 -15.82
N GLU A 8 3.35 -2.05 -16.02
CA GLU A 8 3.34 -0.92 -16.96
C GLU A 8 4.34 0.14 -16.58
N ALA A 9 4.46 0.43 -15.28
CA ALA A 9 5.52 1.28 -14.78
C ALA A 9 6.88 0.70 -15.23
N LYS A 10 7.22 -0.53 -14.84
CA LYS A 10 8.51 -1.12 -15.22
C LYS A 10 8.80 -1.05 -16.72
N GLU A 11 7.77 -1.24 -17.54
CA GLU A 11 7.86 -1.11 -18.99
C GLU A 11 8.17 0.33 -19.44
N VAL A 12 7.48 1.33 -18.90
CA VAL A 12 7.75 2.75 -19.19
C VAL A 12 9.20 3.11 -18.87
N LEU A 13 9.71 2.73 -17.68
CA LEU A 13 11.10 2.97 -17.32
C LEU A 13 12.07 2.22 -18.24
N SER A 14 11.77 0.97 -18.59
CA SER A 14 12.61 0.17 -19.49
C SER A 14 12.68 0.77 -20.90
N ARG A 15 11.56 1.30 -21.41
CA ARG A 15 11.50 2.00 -22.70
C ARG A 15 12.30 3.31 -22.64
N TYR A 16 12.19 4.06 -21.53
CA TYR A 16 12.96 5.28 -21.32
C TYR A 16 14.48 5.02 -21.33
N LEU A 17 14.94 4.01 -20.58
CA LEU A 17 16.36 3.67 -20.54
C LEU A 17 16.90 3.22 -21.90
N LYS A 18 16.11 2.46 -22.68
CA LYS A 18 16.49 2.08 -24.05
C LYS A 18 16.62 3.30 -24.97
N ALA A 19 15.66 4.23 -24.93
CA ALA A 19 15.71 5.45 -25.72
C ALA A 19 16.94 6.30 -25.36
N ALA A 20 17.24 6.45 -24.06
CA ALA A 20 18.42 7.18 -23.59
C ALA A 20 19.75 6.51 -24.00
N GLU A 21 19.82 5.18 -24.02
CA GLU A 21 20.98 4.44 -24.53
C GLU A 21 21.15 4.61 -26.06
N GLU A 22 20.05 4.67 -26.81
CA GLU A 22 20.05 4.89 -28.26
C GLU A 22 20.51 6.31 -28.64
N GLU A 23 20.05 7.33 -27.90
CA GLU A 23 20.51 8.71 -28.09
C GLU A 23 22.01 8.86 -27.84
N ARG A 24 22.54 8.25 -26.76
CA ARG A 24 24.00 8.24 -26.52
C ARG A 24 24.78 7.52 -27.62
N LYS A 25 24.23 6.44 -28.19
CA LYS A 25 24.85 5.72 -29.32
C LYS A 25 24.79 6.53 -30.62
N ALA A 26 23.74 7.31 -30.83
CA ALA A 26 23.63 8.21 -31.98
C ALA A 26 24.62 9.37 -31.88
N GLU A 27 24.81 9.96 -30.70
CA GLU A 27 25.77 11.03 -30.45
C GLU A 27 27.22 10.57 -30.60
N SER A 28 27.54 9.37 -30.09
CA SER A 28 28.88 8.77 -30.21
C SER A 28 29.22 8.26 -31.62
N ASN A 29 28.22 8.05 -32.50
CA ASN A 29 28.46 7.79 -33.92
C ASN A 29 28.71 9.07 -34.75
N SER A 30 28.51 10.26 -34.17
CA SER A 30 28.69 11.55 -34.86
C SER A 30 29.97 12.31 -34.49
N SER A 31 30.71 11.87 -33.47
CA SER A 31 31.94 12.51 -32.99
C SER A 31 33.14 11.53 -33.04
N GLU A 32 34.26 11.99 -33.61
CA GLU A 32 35.52 11.23 -33.69
C GLU A 32 35.99 10.72 -32.32
N LYS A 33 36.49 9.48 -32.32
CA LYS A 33 36.84 8.65 -31.15
C LYS A 33 37.73 9.33 -30.12
N MET A 34 37.41 9.11 -28.84
CA MET A 34 38.39 9.00 -27.74
C MET A 34 38.07 7.77 -26.86
N PRO A 35 39.07 7.01 -26.36
CA PRO A 35 38.84 5.79 -25.60
C PRO A 35 38.86 6.11 -24.11
N CYS A 36 37.70 6.30 -23.49
CA CYS A 36 37.60 6.19 -22.03
C CYS A 36 36.15 5.97 -21.62
N GLY A 37 35.90 4.88 -20.90
CA GLY A 37 34.62 4.62 -20.30
C GLY A 37 34.54 3.16 -19.95
N LYS A 38 34.72 2.85 -18.66
CA LYS A 38 34.61 1.50 -18.08
C LYS A 38 33.47 0.75 -18.77
N GLU A 39 33.72 -0.50 -19.19
CA GLU A 39 32.65 -1.40 -19.61
C GLU A 39 31.60 -1.43 -18.50
N MET A 40 30.53 -0.66 -18.69
CA MET A 40 29.42 -0.61 -17.76
C MET A 40 28.83 -2.00 -17.78
N ARG A 41 28.81 -2.68 -16.63
CA ARG A 41 28.14 -3.98 -16.56
C ARG A 41 26.71 -3.79 -17.07
N ARG A 42 26.14 -4.82 -17.72
CA ARG A 42 24.76 -4.79 -18.27
C ARG A 42 23.69 -4.33 -17.26
N ASP A 43 24.03 -4.36 -15.97
CA ASP A 43 23.17 -4.05 -14.83
C ASP A 43 23.32 -2.61 -14.30
N GLU A 44 24.30 -1.84 -14.79
CA GLU A 44 24.53 -0.44 -14.40
C GLU A 44 24.11 0.51 -15.54
N VAL A 45 23.44 1.60 -15.17
CA VAL A 45 22.95 2.60 -16.12
C VAL A 45 23.37 3.97 -15.64
N ALA A 46 23.87 4.78 -16.57
CA ALA A 46 24.15 6.18 -16.32
C ALA A 46 22.84 6.95 -16.18
N VAL A 47 22.64 7.58 -15.03
CA VAL A 47 21.44 8.34 -14.69
C VAL A 47 21.56 9.72 -15.34
N ASP A 48 20.58 10.09 -16.15
CA ASP A 48 20.51 11.39 -16.83
C ASP A 48 20.01 12.50 -15.89
N ALA A 49 20.00 13.76 -16.36
CA ALA A 49 19.58 14.89 -15.54
C ALA A 49 18.11 14.77 -15.05
N VAL A 50 17.24 14.15 -15.85
CA VAL A 50 15.81 13.98 -15.54
C VAL A 50 15.60 12.90 -14.48
N LEU A 51 16.26 11.74 -14.59
CA LEU A 51 16.23 10.71 -13.56
C LEU A 51 16.96 11.16 -12.30
N LYS A 52 18.01 11.99 -12.41
CA LYS A 52 18.67 12.61 -11.24
C LYS A 52 17.68 13.47 -10.47
N ASP A 53 16.91 14.33 -11.14
CA ASP A 53 15.91 15.18 -10.47
C ASP A 53 14.74 14.38 -9.89
N ALA A 54 14.30 13.32 -10.58
CA ALA A 54 13.17 12.51 -10.15
C ALA A 54 13.48 11.45 -9.08
N LEU A 55 14.73 10.96 -9.01
CA LEU A 55 15.11 9.82 -8.15
C LEU A 55 16.05 10.17 -7.00
N LEU A 56 16.79 11.28 -7.09
CA LEU A 56 17.72 11.65 -6.03
C LEU A 56 16.98 12.36 -4.90
N THR A 57 17.34 11.98 -3.67
CA THR A 57 16.88 12.71 -2.50
C THR A 57 17.60 14.07 -2.44
N ARG A 58 17.00 15.08 -1.81
CA ARG A 58 17.54 16.44 -1.69
C ARG A 58 19.03 16.48 -1.27
N ASP A 59 19.48 15.52 -0.46
CA ASP A 59 20.85 15.42 0.05
C ASP A 59 21.86 14.87 -0.99
N GLU A 60 21.43 13.95 -1.86
CA GLU A 60 22.26 13.43 -2.95
C GLU A 60 22.36 14.44 -4.10
N LEU A 61 21.28 15.21 -4.32
CA LEU A 61 21.24 16.30 -5.30
C LEU A 61 22.17 17.46 -4.89
N ALA A 62 22.42 17.64 -3.58
CA ALA A 62 23.41 18.57 -3.06
C ALA A 62 24.86 18.08 -3.26
N THR A 63 25.07 16.76 -3.30
CA THR A 63 26.38 16.13 -3.48
C THR A 63 26.73 15.93 -4.97
N SER A 64 25.72 15.83 -5.85
CA SER A 64 25.89 15.62 -7.29
C SER A 64 26.09 16.90 -8.12
N LYS A 65 26.04 18.09 -7.51
CA LYS A 65 26.31 19.37 -8.21
C LYS A 65 27.73 19.48 -8.80
N GLY A 66 28.62 18.52 -8.52
CA GLY A 66 29.98 18.46 -9.06
C GLY A 66 30.39 17.15 -9.74
N SER A 67 29.50 16.17 -9.96
CA SER A 67 29.84 14.92 -10.67
C SER A 67 28.80 14.56 -11.73
N GLU A 68 29.23 14.65 -12.98
CA GLU A 68 28.37 14.51 -14.16
C GLU A 68 27.97 13.05 -14.44
N GLU A 69 28.70 12.05 -13.95
CA GLU A 69 28.36 10.63 -14.12
C GLU A 69 27.93 9.98 -12.82
N PHE A 70 26.62 9.92 -12.58
CA PHE A 70 26.05 9.03 -11.57
C PHE A 70 25.63 7.74 -12.28
N SER A 71 26.27 6.63 -11.96
CA SER A 71 25.85 5.31 -12.43
C SER A 71 25.18 4.58 -11.29
N MET A 72 24.04 3.95 -11.57
CA MET A 72 23.29 3.15 -10.60
C MET A 72 22.89 1.81 -11.19
N LYS A 73 22.65 0.83 -10.33
CA LYS A 73 22.10 -0.45 -10.76
C LYS A 73 20.64 -0.28 -11.21
N LYS A 74 20.24 -1.00 -12.26
CA LYS A 74 18.85 -1.02 -12.76
C LYS A 74 17.82 -1.33 -11.67
N GLU A 75 18.17 -2.23 -10.75
CA GLU A 75 17.33 -2.61 -9.61
C GLU A 75 17.13 -1.47 -8.60
N GLU A 76 18.18 -0.67 -8.37
CA GLU A 76 18.12 0.47 -7.45
C GLU A 76 17.32 1.63 -8.06
N ILE A 77 17.51 1.90 -9.36
CA ILE A 77 16.69 2.86 -10.12
C ILE A 77 15.21 2.47 -10.04
N PHE A 78 14.89 1.19 -10.25
CA PHE A 78 13.50 0.71 -10.17
C PHE A 78 12.93 0.87 -8.76
N SER A 79 13.71 0.55 -7.72
CA SER A 79 13.27 0.68 -6.31
C SER A 79 13.02 2.13 -5.92
N ARG A 80 13.91 3.06 -6.31
CA ARG A 80 13.75 4.50 -6.07
C ARG A 80 12.60 5.07 -6.87
N TRP A 81 12.44 4.63 -8.10
CA TRP A 81 11.33 5.05 -8.94
C TRP A 81 9.99 4.59 -8.39
N GLN A 82 9.92 3.35 -7.90
CA GLN A 82 8.74 2.84 -7.19
C GLN A 82 8.43 3.66 -5.94
N ALA A 83 9.45 4.10 -5.20
CA ALA A 83 9.28 4.96 -4.02
C ALA A 83 8.86 6.40 -4.37
N ALA A 84 9.27 6.91 -5.54
CA ALA A 84 8.87 8.23 -6.03
C ALA A 84 7.40 8.27 -6.50
N LEU A 85 6.85 7.13 -6.95
CA LEU A 85 5.46 7.02 -7.36
C LEU A 85 4.50 7.11 -6.15
N GLN A 86 3.37 7.78 -6.35
CA GLN A 86 2.35 7.89 -5.31
C GLN A 86 1.60 6.55 -5.15
N PRO A 87 1.43 6.03 -3.91
CA PRO A 87 0.72 4.79 -3.68
C PRO A 87 -0.76 4.94 -4.06
N CYS A 88 -1.31 3.91 -4.71
CA CYS A 88 -2.72 3.78 -5.01
C CYS A 88 -3.16 2.32 -4.88
N HIS A 89 -4.46 2.09 -4.73
CA HIS A 89 -5.02 0.75 -4.60
C HIS A 89 -6.38 0.66 -5.27
N ILE A 90 -6.75 -0.58 -5.65
CA ILE A 90 -8.04 -0.92 -6.22
C ILE A 90 -8.63 -2.02 -5.35
N ILE A 91 -9.94 -1.93 -5.11
CA ILE A 91 -10.65 -2.86 -4.24
C ILE A 91 -11.56 -3.70 -5.13
N VAL A 92 -11.25 -4.99 -5.19
CA VAL A 92 -12.00 -5.96 -5.99
C VAL A 92 -13.08 -6.59 -5.09
N PRO A 93 -14.37 -6.49 -5.46
CA PRO A 93 -15.45 -7.11 -4.70
C PRO A 93 -15.26 -8.63 -4.58
N ALA A 94 -15.63 -9.18 -3.42
CA ALA A 94 -15.65 -10.62 -3.21
C ALA A 94 -16.68 -11.28 -4.15
N GLY A 95 -16.20 -12.14 -5.06
CA GLY A 95 -17.03 -12.80 -6.08
C GLY A 95 -16.97 -12.15 -7.47
N ALA A 96 -16.12 -11.14 -7.68
CA ALA A 96 -15.85 -10.63 -9.01
C ALA A 96 -15.37 -11.73 -9.97
N PRO A 97 -15.83 -11.76 -11.23
CA PRO A 97 -15.35 -12.70 -12.23
C PRO A 97 -13.84 -12.53 -12.47
N LYS A 98 -13.11 -13.62 -12.71
CA LYS A 98 -11.65 -13.60 -12.91
C LYS A 98 -11.20 -12.76 -14.11
N ASN A 99 -12.10 -12.50 -15.06
CA ASN A 99 -11.89 -11.65 -16.22
C ASN A 99 -12.39 -10.21 -15.99
N LEU A 100 -12.64 -9.80 -14.74
CA LEU A 100 -13.06 -8.43 -14.47
C LEU A 100 -11.95 -7.48 -14.89
N ASP A 101 -12.28 -6.57 -15.79
CA ASP A 101 -11.37 -5.52 -16.21
C ASP A 101 -11.12 -4.57 -15.04
N VAL A 102 -9.93 -4.66 -14.46
CA VAL A 102 -9.49 -3.87 -13.31
C VAL A 102 -9.49 -2.37 -13.63
N SER A 103 -9.42 -1.99 -14.92
CA SER A 103 -9.47 -0.59 -15.36
C SER A 103 -10.84 0.08 -15.14
N THR A 104 -11.91 -0.72 -15.00
CA THR A 104 -13.28 -0.21 -14.75
C THR A 104 -13.53 0.10 -13.27
N LEU A 105 -12.65 -0.36 -12.39
CA LEU A 105 -12.81 -0.19 -10.95
C LEU A 105 -12.30 1.18 -10.50
N LYS A 106 -12.93 1.72 -9.46
CA LYS A 106 -12.54 2.99 -8.87
C LYS A 106 -11.17 2.87 -8.21
N VAL A 107 -10.22 3.67 -8.68
CA VAL A 107 -8.88 3.75 -8.07
C VAL A 107 -8.92 4.66 -6.85
N HIS A 108 -8.42 4.15 -5.73
CA HIS A 108 -8.28 4.88 -4.48
C HIS A 108 -6.83 5.34 -4.32
N LYS A 109 -6.65 6.65 -4.05
CA LYS A 109 -5.35 7.23 -3.78
C LYS A 109 -4.88 6.87 -2.36
N GLY A 110 -3.58 6.67 -2.20
CA GLY A 110 -2.95 6.33 -0.93
C GLY A 110 -2.85 4.82 -0.70
N THR A 111 -2.26 4.48 0.45
CA THR A 111 -2.18 3.10 0.92
C THR A 111 -3.56 2.60 1.35
N CYS A 112 -3.85 1.32 1.08
CA CYS A 112 -5.11 0.70 1.50
C CYS A 112 -5.15 0.62 3.04
N PRO A 113 -6.09 1.29 3.72
CA PRO A 113 -6.18 1.22 5.17
C PRO A 113 -6.71 -0.15 5.62
N PRO A 114 -6.09 -0.77 6.63
CA PRO A 114 -6.52 -2.08 7.13
C PRO A 114 -7.83 -1.97 7.93
N VAL A 115 -8.58 -3.08 8.00
CA VAL A 115 -9.65 -3.27 8.99
C VAL A 115 -9.01 -3.43 10.36
N LYS A 116 -9.32 -2.52 11.27
CA LYS A 116 -8.84 -2.55 12.65
C LYS A 116 -9.89 -3.16 13.56
N ILE A 117 -9.48 -4.14 14.35
CA ILE A 117 -10.29 -4.79 15.37
C ILE A 117 -9.65 -4.48 16.72
N SER A 118 -10.34 -3.78 17.61
CA SER A 118 -9.83 -3.44 18.94
C SER A 118 -10.81 -3.92 20.01
N VAL A 119 -10.30 -4.20 21.21
CA VAL A 119 -11.12 -4.60 22.37
C VAL A 119 -11.01 -3.53 23.45
N GLU A 120 -12.16 -2.98 23.83
CA GLU A 120 -12.31 -1.99 24.88
C GLU A 120 -12.86 -2.65 26.16
N ASP A 121 -12.09 -2.56 27.24
CA ASP A 121 -12.53 -2.97 28.56
C ASP A 121 -13.47 -1.92 29.16
N ARG A 122 -14.64 -2.37 29.59
CA ARG A 122 -15.62 -1.59 30.33
C ARG A 122 -15.82 -2.17 31.72
N PHE A 123 -16.24 -1.30 32.64
CA PHE A 123 -16.59 -1.70 34.00
C PHE A 123 -15.43 -2.42 34.73
N GLY A 124 -14.22 -1.89 34.59
CA GLY A 124 -13.02 -2.43 35.24
C GLY A 124 -12.57 -3.81 34.71
N GLY A 125 -12.85 -4.12 33.44
CA GLY A 125 -12.43 -5.39 32.81
C GLY A 125 -13.45 -6.52 32.95
N ARG A 126 -14.64 -6.26 33.53
CA ARG A 126 -15.71 -7.27 33.62
C ARG A 126 -16.51 -7.38 32.32
N LYS A 127 -16.62 -6.29 31.57
CA LYS A 127 -17.31 -6.25 30.28
C LYS A 127 -16.32 -5.83 29.22
N HIS A 128 -16.43 -6.41 28.04
CA HIS A 128 -15.56 -6.10 26.90
C HIS A 128 -16.45 -5.70 25.73
N ILE A 129 -15.99 -4.77 24.91
CA ILE A 129 -16.62 -4.43 23.63
C ILE A 129 -15.55 -4.53 22.56
N THR A 130 -15.84 -5.32 21.53
CA THR A 130 -15.00 -5.42 20.35
C THR A 130 -15.46 -4.40 19.32
N HIS A 131 -14.57 -3.53 18.88
CA HIS A 131 -14.81 -2.53 17.85
C HIS A 131 -14.15 -2.95 16.54
N VAL A 132 -14.85 -2.77 15.43
CA VAL A 132 -14.37 -3.06 14.08
C VAL A 132 -14.51 -1.81 13.24
N VAL A 133 -13.41 -1.35 12.65
CA VAL A 133 -13.33 -0.11 11.91
C VAL A 133 -12.66 -0.37 10.55
N GLY A 134 -13.18 0.26 9.48
CA GLY A 134 -12.58 0.19 8.14
C GLY A 134 -13.19 -0.85 7.21
N VAL A 135 -14.28 -1.51 7.62
CA VAL A 135 -14.98 -2.51 6.79
C VAL A 135 -15.53 -1.91 5.48
N HIS A 136 -16.02 -0.68 5.54
CA HIS A 136 -16.54 0.07 4.38
C HIS A 136 -15.50 0.32 3.28
N VAL A 137 -14.21 0.29 3.62
CA VAL A 137 -13.12 0.42 2.65
C VAL A 137 -13.19 -0.73 1.66
N PHE A 138 -13.43 -1.95 2.15
CA PHE A 138 -13.48 -3.17 1.34
C PHE A 138 -14.81 -3.36 0.58
N LEU A 139 -15.54 -2.27 0.31
CA LEU A 139 -16.86 -2.27 -0.34
C LEU A 139 -17.92 -3.11 0.39
N LEU A 140 -17.72 -3.31 1.70
CA LEU A 140 -18.66 -4.03 2.56
C LEU A 140 -19.53 -3.05 3.33
N ASP A 141 -20.84 -3.29 3.34
CA ASP A 141 -21.77 -2.50 4.14
C ASP A 141 -21.63 -2.83 5.63
N PRO A 142 -21.31 -1.86 6.51
CA PRO A 142 -21.16 -2.09 7.95
C PRO A 142 -22.40 -2.68 8.61
N LYS A 143 -23.61 -2.33 8.15
CA LYS A 143 -24.85 -2.86 8.73
C LYS A 143 -25.01 -4.34 8.41
N THR A 144 -24.85 -4.72 7.15
CA THR A 144 -24.87 -6.11 6.71
C THR A 144 -23.82 -6.96 7.44
N VAL A 145 -22.61 -6.41 7.63
CA VAL A 145 -21.56 -7.10 8.39
C VAL A 145 -21.92 -7.23 9.88
N ALA A 146 -22.50 -6.21 10.49
CA ALA A 146 -22.94 -6.26 11.89
C ALA A 146 -24.01 -7.34 12.10
N GLU A 147 -25.03 -7.41 11.23
CA GLU A 147 -26.09 -8.42 11.29
C GLU A 147 -25.54 -9.84 11.13
N TYR A 148 -24.60 -10.03 10.21
CA TYR A 148 -23.94 -11.32 10.02
C TYR A 148 -23.12 -11.72 11.26
N LEU A 149 -22.33 -10.80 11.81
CA LEU A 149 -21.54 -11.05 13.02
C LEU A 149 -22.44 -11.32 14.23
N GLN A 150 -23.57 -10.62 14.35
CA GLN A 150 -24.56 -10.87 15.40
C GLN A 150 -25.09 -12.31 15.36
N LYS A 151 -25.49 -12.78 14.17
CA LYS A 151 -25.98 -14.16 13.98
C LYS A 151 -24.89 -15.20 14.21
N LYS A 152 -23.68 -14.96 13.69
CA LYS A 152 -22.57 -15.92 13.76
C LYS A 152 -21.97 -16.05 15.16
N LEU A 153 -21.86 -14.94 15.89
CA LEU A 153 -21.21 -14.91 17.20
C LEU A 153 -22.20 -15.00 18.36
N ALA A 154 -23.51 -15.05 18.08
CA ALA A 154 -24.58 -14.99 19.07
C ALA A 154 -24.40 -13.82 20.07
N ALA A 155 -23.89 -12.69 19.57
CA ALA A 155 -23.52 -11.52 20.37
C ALA A 155 -24.22 -10.28 19.81
N ALA A 156 -24.60 -9.34 20.69
CA ALA A 156 -25.20 -8.09 20.24
C ALA A 156 -24.17 -7.26 19.46
N ALA A 157 -24.46 -6.98 18.19
CA ALA A 157 -23.66 -6.13 17.31
C ALA A 157 -24.48 -4.92 16.86
N SER A 158 -23.83 -3.76 16.76
CA SER A 158 -24.48 -2.52 16.29
C SER A 158 -23.48 -1.64 15.55
N THR A 159 -23.98 -0.87 14.58
CA THR A 159 -23.18 0.13 13.87
C THR A 159 -23.18 1.45 14.64
N TYR A 160 -22.04 2.14 14.63
CA TYR A 160 -21.89 3.47 15.22
C TYR A 160 -21.01 4.37 14.34
N ALA A 161 -21.14 5.66 14.52
CA ALA A 161 -20.30 6.65 13.84
C ALA A 161 -19.03 6.91 14.64
N LEU A 162 -17.89 6.95 13.97
CA LEU A 162 -16.63 7.32 14.62
C LEU A 162 -16.69 8.77 15.12
N PRO A 163 -15.96 9.12 16.20
CA PRO A 163 -15.86 10.50 16.65
C PRO A 163 -15.46 11.43 15.50
N GLY A 164 -16.25 12.48 15.26
CA GLY A 164 -16.04 13.44 14.18
C GLY A 164 -16.60 13.03 12.81
N GLN A 165 -17.21 11.84 12.68
CA GLN A 165 -17.90 11.40 11.46
C GLN A 165 -19.40 11.31 11.68
N LYS A 166 -20.19 11.66 10.66
CA LYS A 166 -21.66 11.48 10.67
C LYS A 166 -22.09 10.08 10.21
N VAL A 167 -21.22 9.40 9.47
CA VAL A 167 -21.52 8.11 8.84
C VAL A 167 -21.25 6.99 9.84
N GLN A 168 -22.21 6.07 9.98
CA GLN A 168 -22.07 4.87 10.80
C GLN A 168 -21.18 3.83 10.10
N ALA A 169 -19.87 4.05 10.18
CA ALA A 169 -18.86 3.28 9.46
C ALA A 169 -18.13 2.24 10.33
N ALA A 170 -18.41 2.22 11.64
CA ALA A 170 -17.81 1.32 12.61
C ALA A 170 -18.84 0.38 13.23
N ILE A 171 -18.39 -0.77 13.70
CA ILE A 171 -19.23 -1.83 14.28
C ILE A 171 -18.74 -2.11 15.70
N SER A 172 -19.67 -2.17 16.65
CA SER A 172 -19.40 -2.56 18.03
C SER A 172 -20.08 -3.88 18.35
N ILE A 173 -19.40 -4.78 19.05
CA ILE A 173 -19.88 -6.12 19.38
C ILE A 173 -19.64 -6.35 20.86
N GLN A 174 -20.65 -6.84 21.57
CA GLN A 174 -20.52 -7.16 22.98
C GLN A 174 -19.65 -8.40 23.20
N GLY A 175 -18.71 -8.32 24.14
CA GLY A 175 -17.75 -9.37 24.46
C GLY A 175 -16.37 -9.16 23.84
N ASN A 176 -15.43 -10.00 24.26
CA ASN A 176 -14.11 -10.10 23.64
C ASN A 176 -14.18 -11.12 22.50
N MET A 177 -14.45 -10.62 21.29
CA MET A 177 -14.69 -11.42 20.09
C MET A 177 -13.66 -11.15 18.99
N ALA A 178 -12.51 -10.55 19.32
CA ALA A 178 -11.57 -10.06 18.33
C ALA A 178 -11.07 -11.15 17.36
N ALA A 179 -10.70 -12.32 17.88
CA ALA A 179 -10.26 -13.46 17.06
C ALA A 179 -11.41 -13.99 16.18
N ALA A 180 -12.58 -14.21 16.77
CA ALA A 180 -13.74 -14.74 16.05
C ALA A 180 -14.24 -13.79 14.94
N VAL A 181 -14.15 -12.48 15.17
CA VAL A 181 -14.44 -11.45 14.17
C VAL A 181 -13.40 -11.48 13.04
N ALA A 182 -12.10 -11.55 13.37
CA ALA A 182 -11.06 -11.66 12.36
C ALA A 182 -11.25 -12.89 11.47
N ASP A 183 -11.54 -14.04 12.08
CA ASP A 183 -11.82 -15.29 11.36
C ASP A 183 -13.08 -15.19 10.49
N ALA A 184 -14.12 -14.49 10.96
CA ALA A 184 -15.32 -14.25 10.18
C ALA A 184 -15.07 -13.37 8.95
N LEU A 185 -14.28 -12.30 9.08
CA LEU A 185 -13.89 -11.43 7.97
C LEU A 185 -13.06 -12.18 6.92
N ILE A 186 -12.12 -13.02 7.36
CA ILE A 186 -11.27 -13.81 6.45
C ILE A 186 -12.08 -14.92 5.78
N SER A 187 -12.87 -15.68 6.54
CA SER A 187 -13.52 -16.89 6.03
C SER A 187 -14.73 -16.60 5.15
N HIS A 188 -15.60 -15.67 5.59
CA HIS A 188 -16.88 -15.38 4.92
C HIS A 188 -16.74 -14.28 3.88
N PHE A 189 -16.10 -13.17 4.26
CA PHE A 189 -15.95 -12.01 3.38
C PHE A 189 -14.69 -12.08 2.51
N LYS A 190 -13.86 -13.12 2.66
CA LYS A 190 -12.64 -13.36 1.87
C LYS A 190 -11.66 -12.19 1.94
N LEU A 191 -11.60 -11.50 3.07
CA LEU A 191 -10.59 -10.46 3.29
C LEU A 191 -9.21 -11.10 3.46
N ASP A 192 -8.22 -10.50 2.83
CA ASP A 192 -6.83 -10.88 3.01
C ASP A 192 -6.37 -10.58 4.45
N ARG A 193 -5.74 -11.58 5.08
CA ARG A 193 -5.23 -11.48 6.45
C ARG A 193 -4.26 -10.30 6.65
N LYS A 194 -3.57 -9.87 5.60
CA LYS A 194 -2.66 -8.71 5.61
C LYS A 194 -3.36 -7.40 5.97
N TYR A 195 -4.65 -7.29 5.65
CA TYR A 195 -5.45 -6.09 5.91
C TYR A 195 -6.35 -6.23 7.13
N VAL A 196 -6.27 -7.33 7.90
CA VAL A 196 -7.02 -7.50 9.13
C VAL A 196 -6.05 -7.38 10.31
N VAL A 197 -6.14 -6.27 11.03
CA VAL A 197 -5.25 -5.94 12.15
C VAL A 197 -6.03 -6.02 13.45
N VAL A 198 -5.61 -6.90 14.35
CA VAL A 198 -6.17 -7.02 15.70
C VAL A 198 -5.28 -6.25 16.68
N GLU A 199 -5.77 -5.13 17.16
CA GLU A 199 -5.13 -4.33 18.21
C GLU A 199 -5.46 -4.95 19.58
N GLN A 200 -4.56 -5.82 20.04
CA GLN A 200 -4.57 -6.32 21.41
C GLN A 200 -4.02 -5.23 22.34
N LYS A 201 -4.82 -4.79 23.30
CA LYS A 201 -4.33 -3.91 24.37
C LYS A 201 -3.37 -4.74 25.21
N LYS A 202 -2.07 -4.37 25.24
CA LYS A 202 -1.12 -4.95 26.20
C LYS A 202 -1.72 -4.74 27.58
N SER A 203 -2.05 -5.81 28.29
CA SER A 203 -2.36 -5.74 29.71
C SER A 203 -1.21 -5.00 30.38
N LYS A 204 -1.48 -3.91 31.09
CA LYS A 204 -0.47 -3.26 31.94
C LYS A 204 0.04 -4.34 32.89
N ALA A 205 1.23 -4.87 32.64
CA ALA A 205 1.94 -5.71 33.58
C ALA A 205 2.02 -4.90 34.89
N GLY A 206 1.42 -5.44 35.95
CA GLY A 206 1.27 -4.75 37.21
C GLY A 206 2.62 -4.28 37.74
N SER A 207 2.77 -2.98 37.93
CA SER A 207 3.70 -2.45 38.91
C SER A 207 3.16 -2.84 40.29
N ARG A 208 3.54 -4.04 40.77
CA ARG A 208 3.51 -4.35 42.20
C ARG A 208 4.74 -3.69 42.81
N LYS A 209 4.53 -2.61 43.55
CA LYS A 209 5.42 -2.23 44.66
C LYS A 209 5.05 -3.06 45.87
#